data_AF-A0A1V0UQ34-F1
#
_entry.id   AF-A0A1V0UQ34-F1
#
_cell.length_a   1.000
_cell.length_b   1.000
_cell.length_c   1.000
_cell.angle_alpha   90.00
_cell.angle_beta   90.00
_cell.angle_gamma   90.00
#
_symmetry.space_group_name_H-M   'P 1'
#
loop_
_entity.id
_entity.type
_entity.pdbx_description
1 polymer ?
#
loop_
_entity_poly.entity_id
_entity_poly.type
_entity_poly.pdbx_seq_one_letter_code
_entity_poly.pdbx_strand_id
1 'polypeptide(L)' 'MKIRYRLSIGYPGAVREDEIEFDDEELEGLSEEEAAERIYDIVNEHAQDYISLSWEKVDE' A
#
# COMPACT_ATOMS: atom_id res chain seq x y z
N MET A 1 3.12 -14.18 -6.62
CA MET A 1 4.13 -13.13 -7.01
C MET A 1 4.65 -12.35 -5.79
N LYS A 2 5.90 -11.84 -5.85
CA LYS A 2 6.48 -10.96 -4.82
C LYS A 2 6.87 -9.59 -5.42
N ILE A 3 6.46 -8.49 -4.79
CA ILE A 3 6.78 -7.12 -5.24
C ILE A 3 7.34 -6.27 -4.11
N ARG A 4 8.13 -5.26 -4.48
CA ARG A 4 8.60 -4.21 -3.57
C ARG A 4 7.74 -2.97 -3.75
N TYR A 5 7.30 -2.38 -2.65
CA TYR A 5 6.52 -1.14 -2.65
C TYR A 5 7.17 -0.07 -1.78
N ARG A 6 6.81 1.19 -2.06
CA ARG A 6 7.23 2.36 -1.30
C ARG A 6 6.01 3.14 -0.84
N LEU A 7 5.73 3.11 0.45
CA LEU A 7 4.70 3.91 1.10
C LEU A 7 5.26 5.28 1.51
N SER A 8 4.51 6.35 1.27
CA SER A 8 4.86 7.70 1.69
C SER A 8 3.59 8.48 2.02
N ILE A 9 3.48 9.00 3.25
CA ILE A 9 2.30 9.77 3.71
C ILE A 9 2.45 11.29 3.48
N GLY A 10 3.44 11.71 2.70
CA GLY A 10 3.66 13.12 2.35
C GLY A 10 4.40 13.95 3.41
N TYR A 11 4.62 13.41 4.62
CA TYR A 11 5.47 14.04 5.63
C TYR A 11 6.96 13.77 5.33
N PRO A 12 7.86 14.77 5.42
CA PRO A 12 9.29 14.56 5.14
C PRO A 12 9.88 13.42 5.99
N GLY A 13 10.47 12.44 5.32
CA GLY A 13 11.06 11.27 5.97
C GLY A 13 10.07 10.19 6.41
N ALA A 14 8.76 10.41 6.31
CA ALA A 14 7.75 9.38 6.58
C ALA A 14 7.56 8.49 5.34
N VAL A 15 8.61 7.72 5.05
CA VAL A 15 8.70 6.79 3.91
C VAL A 15 9.03 5.41 4.44
N ARG A 16 8.35 4.39 3.92
CA ARG A 16 8.65 2.99 4.17
C ARG A 16 8.81 2.24 2.86
N GLU A 17 9.87 1.46 2.74
CA GLU A 17 10.05 0.48 1.68
C GLU A 17 9.86 -0.91 2.28
N ASP A 18 9.04 -1.74 1.64
CA ASP A 18 8.76 -3.09 2.11
C ASP A 18 8.46 -4.01 0.92
N GLU A 19 8.31 -5.30 1.21
CA GLU A 19 8.00 -6.32 0.22
C GLU A 19 6.73 -7.08 0.60
N ILE A 20 5.85 -7.30 -0.36
CA ILE A 20 4.63 -8.10 -0.19
C ILE A 20 4.63 -9.27 -1.17
N GLU A 21 4.15 -10.42 -0.70
CA GLU A 21 3.91 -11.62 -1.49
C GLU A 21 2.41 -11.91 -1.52
N PHE A 22 1.86 -12.10 -2.71
CA PHE A 22 0.44 -12.37 -2.97
C PHE A 22 0.28 -13.35 -4.13
N ASP A 23 -0.91 -13.92 -4.32
CA ASP A 23 -1.18 -14.90 -5.37
C ASP A 23 -1.32 -14.22 -6.75
N ASP A 24 -0.64 -14.72 -7.78
CA ASP A 24 -0.78 -14.20 -9.13
C ASP A 24 -2.06 -14.68 -9.84
N GLU A 25 -2.78 -15.65 -9.28
CA GLU A 25 -4.15 -16.02 -9.72
C GLU A 25 -5.09 -14.80 -9.72
N GLU A 26 -4.87 -13.80 -8.84
CA GLU A 26 -5.68 -12.58 -8.79
C GLU A 26 -5.51 -11.66 -10.01
N LEU A 27 -4.52 -11.91 -10.85
CA LEU A 27 -4.21 -11.14 -12.05
C LEU A 27 -4.62 -11.84 -13.35
N GLU A 28 -5.09 -13.10 -13.27
CA GLU A 28 -5.40 -13.88 -14.45
C GLU A 28 -6.57 -13.30 -15.26
N GLY A 29 -6.35 -13.14 -16.56
CA GLY A 29 -7.38 -12.63 -17.48
C GLY A 29 -7.56 -11.11 -17.46
N LEU A 30 -6.85 -10.39 -16.58
CA LEU A 30 -6.82 -8.93 -16.58
C LEU A 30 -5.91 -8.40 -17.69
N SER A 31 -6.25 -7.22 -18.22
CA SER A 31 -5.33 -6.42 -19.00
C SER A 31 -4.19 -5.87 -18.13
N GLU A 32 -3.14 -5.35 -18.75
CA GLU A 32 -2.02 -4.74 -18.00
C GLU A 32 -2.47 -3.56 -17.11
N GLU A 33 -3.45 -2.78 -17.57
CA GLU A 33 -4.02 -1.65 -16.81
C GLU A 33 -4.81 -2.14 -15.60
N GLU A 34 -5.71 -3.10 -15.80
CA GLU A 34 -6.50 -3.72 -14.72
C GLU A 34 -5.62 -4.45 -13.70
N ALA A 35 -4.56 -5.14 -14.16
CA ALA A 35 -3.59 -5.78 -13.27
C ALA A 35 -2.83 -4.75 -12.43
N ALA A 36 -2.45 -3.60 -13.01
CA ALA A 36 -1.78 -2.54 -12.27
C ALA A 36 -2.69 -1.93 -11.19
N GLU A 37 -3.97 -1.70 -11.50
CA GLU A 37 -4.97 -1.27 -10.52
C GLU A 37 -5.15 -2.32 -9.41
N ARG A 38 -5.27 -3.60 -9.77
CA ARG A 38 -5.41 -4.68 -8.78
C ARG A 38 -4.20 -4.78 -7.85
N ILE A 39 -2.99 -4.66 -8.39
CA ILE A 39 -1.75 -4.62 -7.59
C ILE A 39 -1.75 -3.43 -6.65
N TYR A 40 -2.18 -2.24 -7.11
CA TYR A 40 -2.28 -1.06 -6.27
C TYR A 40 -3.22 -1.29 -5.08
N ASP A 41 -4.41 -1.87 -5.32
CA ASP A 41 -5.38 -2.16 -4.26
C ASP A 41 -4.80 -3.12 -3.23
N ILE A 42 -4.18 -4.22 -3.66
CA ILE A 42 -3.52 -5.20 -2.78
C ILE A 42 -2.45 -4.54 -1.91
N VAL A 43 -1.58 -3.73 -2.51
CA VAL A 43 -0.52 -3.02 -1.78
C VAL A 43 -1.10 -1.99 -0.80
N ASN A 44 -2.14 -1.26 -1.21
CA ASN A 44 -2.78 -0.27 -0.36
C ASN A 44 -3.48 -0.92 0.84
N GLU A 45 -4.26 -1.98 0.62
CA GLU A 45 -4.89 -2.76 1.69
C GLU A 45 -3.85 -3.26 2.70
N HIS A 46 -2.77 -3.88 2.21
CA HIS A 46 -1.67 -4.33 3.06
C HIS A 46 -1.01 -3.18 3.84
N ALA A 47 -0.83 -2.01 3.23
CA ALA A 47 -0.24 -0.87 3.91
C ALA A 47 -1.13 -0.32 5.04
N GLN A 48 -2.46 -0.34 4.87
CA GLN A 48 -3.40 0.16 5.88
C GLN A 48 -3.34 -0.64 7.19
N ASP A 49 -2.97 -1.91 7.15
CA ASP A 49 -2.78 -2.74 8.36
C ASP A 49 -1.70 -2.20 9.31
N TYR A 50 -0.80 -1.34 8.82
CA TYR A 50 0.30 -0.76 9.60
C TYR A 50 0.14 0.73 9.89
N ILE A 51 -0.90 1.38 9.38
CA ILE A 51 -1.12 2.81 9.54
C ILE A 51 -2.11 3.01 10.69
N SER A 52 -1.68 3.75 11.71
CA SER A 52 -2.54 4.20 12.80
C SER A 52 -2.46 5.71 12.93
N LEU A 53 -3.61 6.36 13.03
CA LEU A 53 -3.72 7.80 13.19
C LEU A 53 -4.43 8.11 14.52
N SER A 54 -3.79 8.94 15.34
CA SER A 54 -4.34 9.46 16.59
C SER A 54 -4.16 10.97 16.64
N TRP A 55 -5.04 11.66 17.35
CA TRP A 55 -4.96 13.10 17.56
C TRP A 55 -5.38 13.44 18.99
N GLU A 56 -4.91 14.58 19.49
CA GLU A 56 -5.37 15.19 20.73
C GLU A 56 -5.64 16.67 20.51
N LYS A 57 -6.58 17.24 21.26
CA LYS A 57 -6.86 18.67 21.23
C LYS A 57 -5.79 19.40 22.03
N VAL A 58 -5.24 20.48 21.48
CA VAL A 58 -4.40 21.43 22.22
C VAL A 58 -5.26 22.63 22.59
N ASP A 59 -5.45 22.88 23.89
CA ASP A 59 -6.06 24.11 24.39
C ASP A 59 -4.97 25.20 24.50
N GLU A 60 -5.34 26.46 24.20
CA GLU A 60 -4.44 27.64 24.23
C GLU A 60 -3.96 28.02 25.64
#